data_AF-A0A946FVN0-F1
#
_entry.id   AF-A0A946FVN0-F1
#
_cell.length_a   1.000
_cell.length_b   1.000
_cell.length_c   1.000
_cell.angle_alpha   90.00
_cell.angle_beta   90.00
_cell.angle_gamma   90.00
#
_symmetry.space_group_name_H-M   'P 1'
#
loop_
_entity.id
_entity.type
_entity.pdbx_description
1 polymer ?
#
loop_
_entity_poly.entity_id
_entity_poly.type
_entity_poly.pdbx_seq_one_letter_code
_entity_poly.pdbx_strand_id
1 'polypeptide(L)'
;MNNLRVWYCLVILILSSAIVFAQNQGSKEIIINGGKMGNITFPHYTHHGVIQDCMVCHAAFSKEPGALQKAKDLGTLYKKQVMKESCLKCHLDKKKAGETFGPVKCKGCHVK
;
A
#
# COMPACT_ATOMS: atom_id res chain seq x y z
N MET A 1 27.81 24.55 -42.13
CA MET A 1 26.38 24.17 -42.10
C MET A 1 26.08 22.90 -41.28
N ASN A 2 27.06 22.29 -40.58
CA ASN A 2 26.84 21.05 -39.84
C ASN A 2 26.62 21.26 -38.33
N ASN A 3 26.98 22.42 -37.81
CA ASN A 3 27.03 22.70 -36.37
C ASN A 3 25.63 23.07 -35.84
N LEU A 4 24.83 23.77 -36.66
CA LEU A 4 23.47 24.19 -36.32
C LEU A 4 22.50 23.00 -36.29
N ARG A 5 22.72 21.98 -37.14
CA ARG A 5 21.96 20.73 -37.15
C ARG A 5 22.28 19.85 -35.94
N VAL A 6 23.56 19.77 -35.55
CA VAL A 6 24.01 19.02 -34.36
C VAL A 6 23.49 19.67 -33.07
N TRP A 7 23.47 21.00 -32.99
CA TRP A 7 22.86 21.72 -31.88
C TRP A 7 21.34 21.52 -31.79
N TYR A 8 20.64 21.55 -32.93
CA TYR A 8 19.19 21.28 -32.96
C TYR A 8 18.86 19.85 -32.49
N CYS A 9 19.68 18.85 -32.87
CA CYS A 9 19.52 17.48 -32.39
C CYS A 9 19.80 17.33 -30.88
N LEU A 10 20.76 18.08 -30.33
CA LEU A 10 21.09 18.08 -28.89
C LEU A 10 20.00 18.74 -28.04
N VAL A 11 19.39 19.84 -28.51
CA VAL A 11 18.31 20.53 -27.80
C VAL A 11 17.00 19.71 -27.81
N ILE A 12 16.72 18.97 -28.88
CA ILE A 12 15.54 18.10 -28.97
C ILE A 12 15.68 16.87 -28.04
N LEU A 13 16.89 16.37 -27.81
CA LEU A 13 17.12 15.19 -26.95
C LEU A 13 16.96 15.50 -25.44
N ILE A 14 17.12 16.76 -25.04
CA ILE A 14 16.98 17.22 -23.63
C ILE A 14 15.50 17.48 -23.27
N LEU A 15 14.59 17.59 -24.24
CA LEU A 15 13.17 17.86 -24.01
C LEU A 15 12.31 16.59 -23.75
N SER A 16 12.92 15.41 -23.77
CA SER A 16 12.21 14.14 -23.65
C SER A 16 12.04 13.72 -22.18
N SER A 17 10.79 13.78 -21.74
CA SER A 17 10.17 12.90 -20.74
C SER A 17 10.45 13.12 -19.24
N ALA A 18 9.93 14.22 -18.69
CA ALA A 18 9.40 14.17 -17.33
C ALA A 18 8.02 13.46 -17.36
N ILE A 19 8.01 12.13 -17.43
CA ILE A 19 6.79 11.36 -17.21
C ILE A 19 6.53 11.42 -15.71
N VAL A 20 5.64 12.33 -15.30
CA VAL A 20 5.09 12.33 -13.95
C VAL A 20 4.17 11.12 -13.84
N PHE A 21 4.68 10.03 -13.29
CA PHE A 21 3.84 8.88 -12.94
C PHE A 21 2.93 9.30 -11.78
N ALA A 22 1.67 9.61 -12.10
CA ALA A 22 0.64 9.78 -11.09
C ALA A 22 0.48 8.44 -10.34
N GLN A 23 0.98 8.35 -9.12
CA GLN A 23 0.81 7.15 -8.30
C GLN A 23 -0.66 7.05 -7.89
N ASN A 24 -1.34 6.00 -8.34
CA ASN A 24 -2.70 5.70 -7.89
C ASN A 24 -2.65 5.28 -6.41
N GLN A 25 -3.03 6.20 -5.52
CA GLN A 25 -3.02 6.02 -4.06
C GLN A 25 -4.25 5.25 -3.54
N GLY A 26 -5.09 4.69 -4.42
CA GLY A 26 -6.29 3.96 -4.01
C GLY A 26 -7.33 4.83 -3.29
N SER A 27 -8.28 4.21 -2.58
CA SER A 27 -9.33 4.90 -1.84
C SER A 27 -8.85 5.40 -0.47
N LYS A 28 -9.45 6.48 0.05
CA LYS A 28 -9.16 7.02 1.39
C LYS A 28 -9.38 6.00 2.50
N GLU A 29 -10.47 5.27 2.38
CA GLU A 29 -10.91 4.24 3.29
C GLU A 29 -11.42 3.05 2.48
N ILE A 30 -11.19 1.84 2.98
CA ILE A 30 -11.67 0.60 2.37
C ILE A 30 -12.24 -0.32 3.45
N ILE A 31 -13.20 -1.15 3.07
CA ILE A 31 -13.75 -2.18 3.95
C ILE A 31 -13.03 -3.51 3.69
N ILE A 32 -12.41 -4.06 4.73
CA ILE A 32 -11.74 -5.36 4.67
C ILE A 32 -12.63 -6.41 5.34
N ASN A 33 -12.92 -7.50 4.64
CA ASN A 33 -13.59 -8.65 5.25
C ASN A 33 -12.66 -9.35 6.26
N GLY A 34 -12.96 -9.17 7.55
CA GLY A 34 -12.23 -9.74 8.67
C GLY A 34 -12.70 -11.15 9.08
N GLY A 35 -13.51 -11.81 8.25
CA GLY A 35 -14.08 -13.12 8.54
C GLY A 35 -15.10 -13.09 9.68
N LYS A 36 -15.03 -14.07 10.59
CA LYS A 36 -16.02 -14.27 11.67
C LYS A 36 -16.15 -13.09 12.64
N MET A 37 -15.15 -12.22 12.72
CA MET A 37 -15.17 -11.04 13.59
C MET A 37 -15.87 -9.84 12.94
N GLY A 38 -16.29 -9.96 11.68
CA GLY A 38 -16.91 -8.89 10.91
C GLY A 38 -15.91 -8.06 10.10
N ASN A 39 -16.45 -7.08 9.40
CA ASN A 39 -15.70 -6.17 8.56
C ASN A 39 -14.85 -5.20 9.40
N ILE A 40 -13.75 -4.74 8.82
CA ILE A 40 -12.88 -3.70 9.39
C ILE A 40 -12.91 -2.53 8.43
N THR A 41 -13.18 -1.35 8.97
CA THR A 41 -12.97 -0.09 8.27
C THR A 41 -11.49 0.26 8.32
N PHE A 42 -10.82 0.24 7.18
CA PHE A 42 -9.37 0.44 7.07
C PHE A 42 -9.04 1.79 6.44
N PRO A 43 -8.45 2.74 7.20
CA PRO A 43 -8.11 4.07 6.71
C PRO A 43 -6.79 4.02 5.90
N HIS A 44 -6.88 3.60 4.64
CA HIS A 44 -5.72 3.38 3.77
C HIS A 44 -4.86 4.64 3.60
N TYR A 45 -5.47 5.82 3.47
CA TYR A 45 -4.73 7.09 3.34
C TYR A 45 -3.94 7.47 4.59
N THR A 46 -4.46 7.17 5.78
CA THR A 46 -3.72 7.38 7.03
C THR A 46 -2.43 6.57 7.02
N HIS A 47 -2.46 5.37 6.45
CA HIS A 47 -1.26 4.54 6.33
C HIS A 47 -0.27 5.09 5.32
N HIS A 48 -0.70 5.76 4.23
CA HIS A 48 0.23 6.50 3.35
C HIS A 48 0.96 7.63 4.07
N GLY A 49 0.35 8.26 5.07
CA GLY A 49 1.02 9.28 5.89
C GLY A 49 2.16 8.72 6.75
N VAL A 50 2.17 7.41 7.02
CA VAL A 50 3.14 6.74 7.90
C VAL A 50 4.08 5.81 7.12
N ILE A 51 3.61 5.24 6.02
CA ILE A 51 4.25 4.19 5.23
C ILE A 51 4.24 4.64 3.76
N GLN A 52 5.42 4.96 3.21
CA GLN A 52 5.56 5.35 1.81
C GLN A 52 5.66 4.13 0.87
N ASP A 53 6.14 2.99 1.38
CA ASP A 53 6.29 1.77 0.59
C ASP A 53 5.00 0.93 0.62
N CYS A 54 4.29 0.91 -0.51
CA CYS A 54 3.07 0.10 -0.67
C CYS A 54 3.34 -1.41 -0.50
N MET A 55 4.56 -1.88 -0.76
CA MET A 55 4.88 -3.31 -0.71
C MET A 55 4.93 -3.87 0.71
N VAL A 56 5.02 -3.01 1.73
CA VAL A 56 4.85 -3.40 3.14
C VAL A 56 3.54 -4.18 3.38
N CYS A 57 2.49 -3.85 2.64
CA CYS A 57 1.21 -4.55 2.67
C CYS A 57 1.02 -5.45 1.44
N HIS A 58 1.39 -4.96 0.25
CA HIS A 58 1.10 -5.60 -1.03
C HIS A 58 2.13 -6.62 -1.50
N ALA A 59 3.06 -7.05 -0.64
CA ALA A 59 3.97 -8.16 -0.95
C ALA A 59 3.23 -9.48 -1.18
N ALA A 60 2.11 -9.70 -0.46
CA ALA A 60 1.39 -10.97 -0.49
C ALA A 60 0.16 -10.97 -1.43
N PHE A 61 -0.24 -9.82 -1.97
CA PHE A 61 -1.38 -9.68 -2.87
C PHE A 61 -1.26 -8.38 -3.70
N SER A 62 -1.83 -8.36 -4.91
CA SER A 62 -1.73 -7.19 -5.81
C SER A 62 -2.43 -5.95 -5.24
N LYS A 63 -2.09 -4.77 -5.79
CA LYS A 63 -2.66 -3.47 -5.41
C LYS A 63 -4.06 -3.21 -5.97
N GLU A 64 -4.67 -4.20 -6.61
CA GLU A 64 -5.96 -4.05 -7.27
C GLU A 64 -7.12 -4.19 -6.28
N PRO A 65 -8.25 -3.48 -6.49
CA PRO A 65 -9.45 -3.67 -5.69
C PRO A 65 -9.88 -5.15 -5.65
N GLY A 66 -10.15 -5.66 -4.45
CA GLY A 66 -10.57 -7.05 -4.25
C GLY A 66 -9.45 -8.09 -4.29
N ALA A 67 -8.20 -7.72 -4.60
CA ALA A 67 -7.08 -8.67 -4.69
C ALA A 67 -6.87 -9.48 -3.40
N LEU A 68 -6.99 -8.84 -2.23
CA LEU A 68 -6.89 -9.53 -0.94
C LEU A 68 -7.98 -10.59 -0.75
N GLN A 69 -9.22 -10.29 -1.16
CA GLN A 69 -10.32 -11.25 -1.04
C GLN A 69 -10.14 -12.40 -2.03
N LYS A 70 -9.77 -12.09 -3.28
CA LYS A 70 -9.42 -13.10 -4.29
C LYS A 70 -8.29 -14.02 -3.80
N ALA A 71 -7.25 -13.47 -3.18
CA ALA A 71 -6.14 -14.25 -2.65
C ALA A 71 -6.55 -15.17 -1.47
N LYS A 72 -7.51 -14.73 -0.63
CA LYS A 72 -8.16 -15.59 0.39
C LYS A 72 -8.96 -16.72 -0.24
N ASP A 73 -9.76 -16.41 -1.27
CA ASP A 73 -10.67 -17.36 -1.91
C ASP A 73 -9.89 -18.44 -2.69
N LEU A 74 -8.78 -18.05 -3.33
CA LEU A 74 -7.86 -18.97 -4.00
C LEU A 74 -6.98 -19.79 -3.04
N GLY A 75 -7.02 -19.52 -1.73
CA GLY A 75 -6.17 -20.20 -0.75
C GLY A 75 -4.67 -19.88 -0.85
N THR A 76 -4.29 -18.88 -1.66
CA THR A 76 -2.89 -18.42 -1.80
C THR A 76 -2.34 -17.74 -0.55
N LEU A 77 -3.23 -17.27 0.32
CA LEU A 77 -2.89 -16.74 1.64
C LEU A 77 -3.27 -17.75 2.71
N TYR A 78 -2.34 -18.04 3.62
CA TYR A 78 -2.69 -18.82 4.79
C TYR A 78 -3.52 -17.96 5.77
N LYS A 79 -4.25 -18.64 6.66
CA LYS A 79 -5.19 -17.99 7.59
C LYS A 79 -4.51 -16.90 8.43
N LYS A 80 -5.02 -15.66 8.29
CA LYS A 80 -4.55 -14.45 8.99
C LYS A 80 -3.13 -14.00 8.62
N GLN A 81 -2.57 -14.46 7.51
CA GLN A 81 -1.21 -14.08 7.06
C GLN A 81 -1.00 -12.56 7.07
N VAL A 82 -1.74 -11.82 6.25
CA VAL A 82 -1.62 -10.35 6.12
C VAL A 82 -1.84 -9.63 7.45
N MET A 83 -2.82 -10.07 8.24
CA MET A 83 -3.09 -9.49 9.57
C MET A 83 -1.89 -9.64 10.50
N LYS A 84 -1.24 -10.80 10.53
CA LYS A 84 -0.12 -11.08 11.43
C LYS A 84 1.17 -10.44 10.94
N GLU A 85 1.48 -10.63 9.66
CA GLU A 85 2.78 -10.29 9.07
C GLU A 85 2.91 -8.83 8.68
N SER A 86 1.82 -8.18 8.28
CA SER A 86 1.82 -6.75 7.92
C SER A 86 1.24 -5.89 9.05
N CYS A 87 -0.02 -6.13 9.42
CA CYS A 87 -0.75 -5.21 10.32
C CYS A 87 -0.23 -5.27 11.77
N LEU A 88 -0.34 -6.44 12.41
CA LEU A 88 0.02 -6.60 13.82
C LEU A 88 1.52 -6.46 14.02
N LYS A 89 2.34 -6.97 13.09
CA LYS A 89 3.79 -6.79 13.16
C LYS A 89 4.17 -5.31 13.25
N CYS A 90 3.74 -4.48 12.32
CA CYS A 90 4.05 -3.05 12.34
C CYS A 90 3.53 -2.36 13.61
N HIS A 91 2.28 -2.63 14.01
CA HIS A 91 1.71 -2.02 15.21
C HIS A 91 2.42 -2.45 16.51
N LEU A 92 2.81 -3.72 16.62
CA LEU A 92 3.55 -4.23 17.78
C LEU A 92 4.99 -3.72 17.82
N ASP A 93 5.65 -3.65 16.67
CA ASP A 93 7.02 -3.14 16.54
C ASP A 93 7.06 -1.66 16.98
N LYS A 94 6.14 -0.82 16.48
CA LYS A 94 6.02 0.58 16.92
C LYS A 94 5.66 0.73 18.39
N LYS A 95 4.74 -0.11 18.89
CA LYS A 95 4.40 -0.14 20.33
C LYS A 95 5.64 -0.45 21.18
N LYS A 96 6.45 -1.43 20.77
CA LYS A 96 7.67 -1.84 21.46
C LYS A 96 8.72 -0.73 21.44
N ALA A 97 8.79 0.03 20.35
CA ALA A 97 9.65 1.19 20.21
C ALA A 97 9.17 2.42 21.00
N GLY A 98 7.98 2.38 21.61
CA GLY A 98 7.40 3.54 22.30
C GLY A 98 6.89 4.63 21.35
N GLU A 99 6.75 4.32 20.06
CA GLU A 99 6.22 5.22 19.04
C GLU A 99 4.69 5.20 19.01
N THR A 100 4.07 6.18 18.37
CA THR A 100 2.65 6.11 18.01
C THR A 100 2.37 4.86 17.17
N PHE A 101 1.42 4.05 17.62
CA PHE A 101 1.12 2.74 17.03
C PHE A 101 -0.39 2.54 16.84
N GLY A 102 -0.75 1.70 15.86
CA GLY A 102 -2.15 1.35 15.60
C GLY A 102 -2.69 0.27 16.55
N PRO A 103 -3.96 -0.15 16.40
CA PRO A 103 -4.59 -1.13 17.28
C PRO A 103 -3.87 -2.49 17.28
N VAL A 104 -3.64 -3.04 18.48
CA VAL A 104 -3.01 -4.36 18.70
C VAL A 104 -3.95 -5.41 19.33
N LYS A 105 -5.17 -5.00 19.69
CA LYS A 105 -6.20 -5.88 20.27
C LYS A 105 -7.31 -6.10 19.26
N CYS A 106 -7.96 -7.27 19.28
CA CYS A 106 -9.02 -7.64 18.32
C CYS A 106 -10.10 -6.55 18.17
N LYS A 107 -10.63 -6.04 19.30
CA LYS A 107 -11.68 -5.00 19.31
C LYS A 107 -11.18 -3.61 18.88
N GLY A 108 -9.87 -3.41 18.79
CA GLY A 108 -9.29 -2.18 18.26
C GLY A 108 -9.36 -2.09 16.74
N CYS A 109 -9.41 -3.24 16.04
CA CYS A 109 -9.62 -3.29 14.60
C CYS A 109 -11.09 -3.61 14.26
N HIS A 110 -11.70 -4.54 15.00
CA HIS A 110 -13.09 -4.96 14.81
C HIS A 110 -14.02 -4.15 15.71
N VAL A 111 -14.20 -2.88 15.38
CA VAL A 111 -15.17 -2.00 16.04
C VAL A 111 -16.58 -2.38 15.58
N LYS A 112 -17.52 -2.55 16.52
CA LYS A 112 -18.93 -2.89 16.25
C LYS A 112 -19.76 -1.63 16.11
#